data_AF-A0A370FKW9-F1
#
_entry.id   AF-A0A370FKW9-F1
#
_cell.length_a   1.000
_cell.length_b   1.000
_cell.length_c   1.000
_cell.angle_alpha   90.00
_cell.angle_beta   90.00
_cell.angle_gamma   90.00
#
_symmetry.space_group_name_H-M   'P 1'
#
loop_
_entity.id
_entity.type
_entity.pdbx_description
1 polymer ?
#
loop_
_entity_poly.entity_id
_entity_poly.type
_entity_poly.pdbx_seq_one_letter_code
_entity_poly.pdbx_strand_id
1 'polypeptide(L)'
;MRAKTSAGTFEFQRPGQFRFEYRKPFAQTIVADGKTLWLYDADLNQVTQRPQAQALGSTPAALIASAADLRALESDFTLADAPARDGLQWVKATPKSRDAQLQSVEIGFQGDALAALDILDAFGQRSVLRFSNVQVNPSMSAGTFQFKPPAGADVVRQ
;
A
#
# COMPACT_ATOMS: atom_id res chain seq x y z
N MET A 1 18.77 12.65 4.65
CA MET A 1 18.34 11.28 5.02
C MET A 1 18.71 10.33 3.89
N ARG A 2 19.21 9.12 4.18
CA ARG A 2 19.47 8.11 3.14
C ARG A 2 18.14 7.51 2.66
N ALA A 3 17.90 7.49 1.36
CA ALA A 3 16.76 6.78 0.79
C ALA A 3 16.91 5.28 1.08
N LYS A 4 15.95 4.69 1.80
CA LYS A 4 15.85 3.23 1.94
C LYS A 4 15.12 2.69 0.72
N THR A 5 15.78 1.85 -0.06
CA THR A 5 15.16 1.17 -1.20
C THR A 5 14.79 -0.24 -0.79
N SER A 6 13.53 -0.62 -0.95
CA SER A 6 13.09 -2.00 -0.77
C SER A 6 12.50 -2.57 -2.06
N ALA A 7 12.52 -3.90 -2.17
CA ALA A 7 11.92 -4.62 -3.30
C ALA A 7 11.03 -5.75 -2.76
N GLY A 8 9.93 -6.00 -3.46
CA GLY A 8 8.90 -6.89 -2.96
C GLY A 8 7.82 -7.24 -3.97
N THR A 9 6.84 -8.02 -3.52
CA THR A 9 5.62 -8.32 -4.27
C THR A 9 4.45 -7.60 -3.63
N PHE A 10 3.52 -7.16 -4.48
CA PHE A 10 2.26 -6.57 -4.04
C PHE A 10 1.10 -7.27 -4.75
N GLU A 11 0.19 -7.78 -3.96
CA GLU A 11 -1.01 -8.49 -4.42
C GLU A 11 -2.22 -7.90 -3.71
N PHE A 12 -3.34 -7.75 -4.42
CA PHE A 12 -4.58 -7.27 -3.84
C PHE A 12 -5.78 -7.93 -4.48
N GLN A 13 -6.81 -8.15 -3.67
CA GLN A 13 -8.11 -8.62 -4.08
C GLN A 13 -9.17 -7.73 -3.45
N ARG A 14 -10.06 -7.21 -4.29
CA ARG A 14 -11.15 -6.36 -3.84
C ARG A 14 -12.33 -7.21 -3.31
N PRO A 15 -13.04 -6.73 -2.29
CA PRO A 15 -12.75 -5.53 -1.50
C PRO A 15 -11.75 -5.80 -0.36
N GLY A 16 -10.80 -4.88 -0.17
CA GLY A 16 -10.05 -4.73 1.08
C GLY A 16 -9.04 -5.81 1.45
N GLN A 17 -8.74 -6.79 0.60
CA GLN A 17 -7.70 -7.78 0.86
C GLN A 17 -6.42 -7.42 0.12
N PHE A 18 -5.29 -7.46 0.80
CA PHE A 18 -4.00 -7.23 0.17
C PHE A 18 -2.85 -7.87 0.91
N ARG A 19 -1.75 -8.08 0.18
CA ARG A 19 -0.50 -8.61 0.69
C ARG A 19 0.67 -7.85 0.07
N PHE A 20 1.53 -7.31 0.92
CA PHE A 20 2.85 -6.82 0.55
C PHE A 20 3.91 -7.70 1.19
N GLU A 21 4.85 -8.18 0.39
CA GLU A 21 6.05 -8.84 0.90
C GLU A 21 7.28 -8.06 0.46
N TYR A 22 7.92 -7.36 1.39
CA TYR A 22 9.25 -6.81 1.19
C TYR A 22 10.28 -7.90 1.44
N ARG A 23 11.24 -8.07 0.52
CA ARG A 23 12.31 -9.08 0.63
C ARG A 23 13.67 -8.50 0.95
N LYS A 24 13.92 -7.26 0.55
CA LYS A 24 15.22 -6.58 0.75
C LYS A 24 14.99 -5.11 1.09
N PRO A 25 15.89 -4.47 1.87
CA PRO A 25 16.96 -5.08 2.68
C PRO A 25 16.44 -5.78 3.93
N PHE A 26 15.21 -5.48 4.36
CA PHE A 26 14.57 -6.06 5.54
C PHE A 26 13.32 -6.81 5.10
N ALA A 27 13.12 -8.01 5.64
CA ALA A 27 11.99 -8.85 5.28
C ALA A 27 10.76 -8.44 6.11
N GLN A 28 9.76 -7.87 5.44
CA GLN A 28 8.55 -7.41 6.08
C GLN A 28 7.33 -7.89 5.29
N THR A 29 6.34 -8.43 5.99
CA THR A 29 5.07 -8.87 5.39
C THR A 29 3.94 -8.02 5.95
N ILE A 30 3.13 -7.43 5.09
CA ILE A 30 1.92 -6.69 5.47
C ILE A 30 0.74 -7.40 4.81
N VAL A 31 -0.21 -7.89 5.60
CA VAL A 31 -1.40 -8.58 5.10
C VAL A 31 -2.65 -7.93 5.66
N ALA A 32 -3.56 -7.55 4.79
CA ALA A 32 -4.93 -7.21 5.14
C ALA A 32 -5.85 -8.35 4.69
N ASP A 33 -6.51 -8.98 5.65
CA ASP A 33 -7.39 -10.13 5.40
C ASP A 33 -8.87 -9.72 5.23
N GLY A 34 -9.15 -8.41 5.20
CA GLY A 34 -10.50 -7.84 5.17
C GLY A 34 -11.05 -7.44 6.55
N LYS A 35 -10.38 -7.82 7.64
CA LYS A 35 -10.77 -7.49 9.03
C LYS A 35 -9.59 -6.96 9.84
N THR A 36 -8.44 -7.59 9.70
CA THR A 36 -7.23 -7.33 10.47
C THR A 36 -6.08 -6.98 9.52
N LEU A 37 -5.34 -5.94 9.88
CA LEU A 37 -4.05 -5.64 9.29
C LEU A 37 -2.95 -6.29 10.14
N TRP A 38 -2.21 -7.20 9.52
CA TRP A 38 -1.06 -7.89 10.08
C TRP A 38 0.21 -7.26 9.53
N LEU A 39 1.12 -6.87 10.40
CA LEU A 39 2.46 -6.42 10.05
C LEU A 39 3.46 -7.35 10.71
N TYR A 40 4.21 -8.10 9.92
CA TYR A 40 5.26 -8.99 10.39
C TYR A 40 6.62 -8.44 9.98
N ASP A 41 7.44 -8.13 10.97
CA ASP A 41 8.87 -7.86 10.80
C ASP A 41 9.63 -9.15 11.12
N ALA A 42 10.24 -9.75 10.09
CA ALA A 42 10.90 -11.04 10.23
C ALA A 42 12.22 -10.95 11.01
N ASP A 43 12.90 -9.79 10.96
CA ASP A 43 14.18 -9.59 11.62
C ASP A 43 13.99 -9.43 13.13
N LEU A 44 12.89 -8.78 13.54
CA LEU A 44 12.48 -8.68 14.94
C LEU A 44 11.67 -9.89 15.42
N ASN A 45 11.27 -10.77 14.51
CA ASN A 45 10.30 -11.83 14.75
C ASN A 45 9.04 -11.32 15.48
N GLN A 46 8.52 -10.17 15.04
CA GLN A 46 7.43 -9.48 15.69
C GLN A 46 6.25 -9.30 14.74
N VAL A 47 5.05 -9.59 15.24
CA VAL A 47 3.78 -9.40 14.55
C VAL A 47 2.97 -8.33 15.27
N THR A 48 2.60 -7.27 14.57
CA THR A 48 1.60 -6.31 15.03
C THR A 48 0.28 -6.59 14.32
N GLN A 49 -0.80 -6.71 15.08
CA GLN A 49 -2.16 -6.80 14.54
C GLN A 49 -2.98 -5.58 14.93
N ARG A 50 -3.72 -5.03 13.97
CA ARG A 50 -4.62 -3.87 14.15
C ARG A 50 -5.95 -4.08 13.43
N PRO A 51 -7.06 -3.49 13.92
CA PRO A 51 -8.28 -3.39 13.12
C PRO A 51 -7.99 -2.71 11.78
N GLN A 52 -8.32 -3.38 10.68
CA GLN A 52 -7.98 -2.88 9.34
C GLN A 52 -8.60 -1.50 9.09
N ALA A 53 -9.86 -1.31 9.48
CA ALA A 53 -10.58 -0.04 9.32
C ALA A 53 -9.84 1.16 9.94
N GLN A 54 -9.08 0.95 11.02
CA GLN A 54 -8.33 2.00 11.70
C GLN A 54 -6.93 2.20 11.12
N ALA A 55 -6.34 1.14 10.56
CA ALA A 55 -4.96 1.13 10.09
C ALA A 55 -4.78 1.53 8.62
N LEU A 56 -5.83 1.42 7.78
CA LEU A 56 -5.76 1.74 6.36
C LEU A 56 -5.35 3.21 6.09
N GLY A 57 -5.67 4.16 6.98
CA GLY A 57 -5.28 5.56 6.80
C GLY A 57 -3.79 5.85 7.00
N SER A 58 -3.00 4.86 7.45
CA SER A 58 -1.64 5.09 7.96
C SER A 58 -0.52 4.48 7.11
N THR A 59 -0.83 3.82 5.98
CA THR A 59 0.21 3.23 5.13
C THR A 59 0.01 3.53 3.65
N PRO A 60 1.09 3.85 2.91
CA PRO A 60 1.12 3.87 1.44
C PRO A 60 0.38 2.69 0.79
N ALA A 61 0.63 1.49 1.30
CA ALA A 61 0.09 0.21 0.85
C ALA A 61 -1.45 0.17 0.89
N ALA A 62 -2.02 0.66 1.97
CA ALA A 62 -3.45 0.66 2.17
C ALA A 62 -4.19 1.54 1.18
N LEU A 63 -3.62 2.67 0.74
CA LEU A 63 -4.22 3.50 -0.30
C LEU A 63 -4.37 2.76 -1.62
N ILE A 64 -3.37 1.95 -1.97
CA ILE A 64 -3.36 1.17 -3.21
C ILE A 64 -4.46 0.10 -3.16
N ALA A 65 -4.62 -0.54 -2.01
CA ALA A 65 -5.63 -1.57 -1.82
C ALA A 65 -7.04 -1.02 -1.56
N SER A 66 -7.15 0.20 -1.01
CA SER A 66 -8.42 0.90 -0.77
C SER A 66 -8.93 1.63 -1.99
N ALA A 67 -8.12 1.74 -3.05
CA ALA A 67 -8.59 2.11 -4.39
C ALA A 67 -9.48 0.97 -4.96
N ALA A 68 -10.63 0.79 -4.32
CA ALA A 68 -11.66 -0.18 -4.72
C ALA A 68 -12.22 0.19 -6.10
N ASP A 69 -12.36 1.48 -6.34
CA ASP A 69 -12.85 2.13 -7.56
C ASP A 69 -12.39 3.60 -7.53
N LEU A 70 -12.16 4.22 -8.68
CA LEU A 70 -11.89 5.66 -8.81
C LEU A 70 -12.95 6.49 -8.06
N ARG A 71 -14.22 6.07 -8.08
CA ARG A 71 -15.31 6.76 -7.36
C ARG A 71 -15.14 6.78 -5.84
N ALA A 72 -14.62 5.70 -5.26
CA ALA A 72 -14.34 5.65 -3.83
C ALA A 72 -13.13 6.52 -3.48
N LEU A 73 -12.17 6.63 -4.40
CA LEU A 73 -11.05 7.57 -4.23
C LEU A 73 -11.53 9.02 -4.32
N GLU A 74 -12.44 9.33 -5.23
CA GLU A 74 -13.02 10.67 -5.40
C GLU A 74 -13.87 11.13 -4.21
N SER A 75 -14.37 10.23 -3.34
CA SER A 75 -15.07 10.66 -2.11
C SER A 75 -14.09 11.30 -1.14
N ASP A 76 -12.92 10.68 -0.99
CA ASP A 76 -11.95 11.00 0.06
C ASP A 76 -10.81 11.91 -0.44
N PHE A 77 -10.61 11.96 -1.75
CA PHE A 77 -9.54 12.69 -2.42
C PHE A 77 -10.07 13.61 -3.51
N THR A 78 -9.39 14.75 -3.67
CA THR A 78 -9.48 15.58 -4.86
C THR A 78 -8.44 15.10 -5.86
N LEU A 79 -8.90 14.71 -7.05
CA LEU A 79 -8.04 14.26 -8.15
C LEU A 79 -7.74 15.43 -9.10
N ALA A 80 -6.50 15.53 -9.55
CA ALA A 80 -6.07 16.50 -10.55
C ALA A 80 -4.99 15.89 -11.44
N ASP A 81 -4.95 16.29 -12.71
CA ASP A 81 -3.84 15.92 -13.59
C ASP A 81 -2.54 16.53 -13.07
N ALA A 82 -1.48 15.72 -13.11
CA ALA A 82 -0.12 16.15 -12.79
C ALA A 82 0.76 16.08 -14.06
N PRO A 83 1.81 16.92 -14.15
CA PRO A 83 2.69 16.92 -15.32
C PRO A 83 3.27 15.53 -15.60
N ALA A 84 3.19 15.11 -16.86
CA ALA A 84 3.80 13.89 -17.33
C ALA A 84 5.32 13.92 -17.08
N ARG A 85 5.87 12.82 -16.56
CA ARG A 85 7.30 12.67 -16.25
C ARG A 85 7.68 11.20 -16.24
N ASP A 86 8.96 10.91 -16.47
CA ASP A 86 9.49 9.54 -16.56
C ASP A 86 8.77 8.66 -17.60
N GLY A 87 8.16 9.28 -18.63
CA GLY A 87 7.33 8.57 -19.62
C GLY A 87 5.95 8.13 -19.12
N LEU A 88 5.52 8.60 -17.95
CA LEU A 88 4.24 8.25 -17.32
C LEU A 88 3.27 9.44 -17.32
N GLN A 89 1.98 9.13 -17.43
CA GLN A 89 0.89 10.07 -17.13
C GLN A 89 0.63 10.02 -15.63
N TRP A 90 0.47 11.18 -14.99
CA TRP A 90 0.32 11.26 -13.54
C TRP A 90 -1.00 11.87 -13.14
N VAL A 91 -1.65 11.26 -12.16
CA VAL A 91 -2.83 11.82 -11.48
C VAL A 91 -2.47 12.05 -10.03
N LYS A 92 -2.66 13.27 -9.53
CA LYS A 92 -2.46 13.64 -8.13
C LYS A 92 -3.78 13.53 -7.37
N ALA A 93 -3.78 12.69 -6.34
CA ALA A 93 -4.82 12.58 -5.33
C ALA A 93 -4.40 13.32 -4.06
N THR A 94 -5.19 14.31 -3.65
CA THR A 94 -4.99 15.08 -2.41
C THR A 94 -6.15 14.78 -1.45
N PRO A 95 -5.91 14.30 -0.23
CA PRO A 95 -6.99 14.02 0.70
C PRO A 95 -7.80 15.28 0.99
N LYS A 96 -9.13 15.14 1.10
CA LYS A 96 -10.02 16.24 1.48
C LYS A 96 -10.00 16.49 2.99
N SER A 97 -9.67 15.46 3.78
CA SER A 97 -9.54 15.56 5.24
C SER A 97 -8.23 16.25 5.62
N ARG A 98 -8.32 17.23 6.53
CA ARG A 98 -7.17 17.96 7.06
C ARG A 98 -6.37 17.16 8.11
N ASP A 99 -6.96 16.13 8.70
CA ASP A 99 -6.33 15.26 9.69
C ASP A 99 -5.70 14.01 9.04
N ALA A 100 -5.61 13.99 7.71
CA ALA A 100 -5.01 12.88 7.00
C ALA A 100 -3.51 12.77 7.34
N GLN A 101 -3.04 11.55 7.62
CA GLN A 101 -1.61 11.25 7.77
C GLN A 101 -0.84 11.36 6.44
N LEU A 102 -1.54 11.75 5.37
CA LEU A 102 -1.07 11.83 4.00
C LEU A 102 -1.26 13.26 3.50
N GLN A 103 -0.28 13.82 2.79
CA GLN A 103 -0.43 15.10 2.09
C GLN A 103 -0.89 14.91 0.66
N SER A 104 -0.28 13.97 -0.08
CA SER A 104 -0.70 13.67 -1.45
C SER A 104 -0.17 12.34 -1.93
N VAL A 105 -0.85 11.75 -2.89
CA VAL A 105 -0.34 10.66 -3.71
C VAL A 105 -0.42 11.02 -5.18
N GLU A 106 0.65 10.78 -5.92
CA GLU A 106 0.61 10.80 -7.37
C GLU A 106 0.67 9.37 -7.90
N ILE A 107 -0.20 9.08 -8.86
CA ILE A 107 -0.39 7.77 -9.47
C ILE A 107 0.09 7.86 -10.90
N GLY A 108 1.16 7.11 -11.20
CA GLY A 108 1.82 7.09 -12.50
C GLY A 108 1.33 5.91 -13.33
N PHE A 109 0.82 6.21 -14.52
CA PHE A 109 0.30 5.23 -15.47
C PHE A 109 1.17 5.15 -16.72
N GLN A 110 1.38 3.93 -17.20
CA GLN A 110 1.94 3.63 -18.51
C GLN A 110 0.84 3.02 -19.38
N GLY A 111 0.19 3.85 -20.22
CA GLY A 111 -1.09 3.48 -20.81
C GLY A 111 -2.15 3.30 -19.72
N ASP A 112 -2.83 2.16 -19.70
CA ASP A 112 -3.84 1.83 -18.67
C ASP A 112 -3.26 1.10 -17.44
N ALA A 113 -1.96 0.80 -17.44
CA ALA A 113 -1.31 0.04 -16.37
C ALA A 113 -0.73 0.97 -15.29
N LEU A 114 -0.98 0.63 -14.02
CA LEU A 114 -0.30 1.24 -12.88
C LEU A 114 1.20 0.95 -12.96
N ALA A 115 2.02 2.00 -13.05
CA ALA A 115 3.48 1.88 -13.18
C ALA A 115 4.22 2.43 -11.96
N ALA A 116 3.67 3.45 -11.29
CA ALA A 116 4.32 4.05 -10.14
C ALA A 116 3.33 4.71 -9.17
N LEU A 117 3.78 4.87 -7.93
CA LEU A 117 3.15 5.72 -6.93
C LEU A 117 4.20 6.59 -6.26
N ASP A 118 3.81 7.82 -5.97
CA ASP A 118 4.65 8.82 -5.33
C ASP A 118 3.87 9.45 -4.18
N ILE A 119 4.28 9.13 -2.96
CA ILE A 119 3.46 9.30 -1.78
C ILE A 119 4.18 10.25 -0.85
N LEU A 120 3.51 11.34 -0.48
CA LEU A 120 4.00 12.34 0.44
C LEU A 120 3.11 12.32 1.70
N ASP A 121 3.70 11.98 2.84
CA ASP A 121 2.99 11.92 4.12
C ASP A 121 2.90 13.30 4.81
N ALA A 122 2.12 13.37 5.89
CA ALA A 122 1.94 14.59 6.71
C ALA A 122 3.25 15.15 7.29
N PHE A 123 4.26 14.31 7.48
CA PHE A 123 5.57 14.67 8.02
C PHE A 123 6.60 15.04 6.94
N GLY A 124 6.19 15.07 5.66
CA GLY A 124 7.04 15.38 4.52
C GLY A 124 7.94 14.22 4.09
N GLN A 125 7.67 12.99 4.55
CA GLN A 125 8.37 11.81 4.06
C GLN A 125 7.81 11.42 2.69
N ARG A 126 8.71 11.22 1.73
CA ARG A 126 8.37 10.81 0.37
C ARG A 126 8.73 9.36 0.13
N SER A 127 7.75 8.57 -0.29
CA SER A 127 7.91 7.16 -0.68
C SER A 127 7.55 6.99 -2.15
N VAL A 128 8.45 6.40 -2.93
CA VAL A 128 8.21 6.11 -4.35
C VAL A 128 8.18 4.60 -4.54
N LEU A 129 7.05 4.09 -5.04
CA LEU A 129 6.88 2.70 -5.43
C LEU A 129 6.87 2.62 -6.94
N ARG A 130 7.63 1.69 -7.51
CA ARG A 130 7.63 1.40 -8.95
C ARG A 130 7.20 -0.04 -9.15
N PHE A 131 6.21 -0.24 -10.00
CA PHE A 131 5.64 -1.53 -10.30
C PHE A 131 6.20 -2.06 -11.61
N SER A 132 6.41 -3.37 -11.66
CA SER A 132 6.79 -4.11 -12.86
C SER A 132 6.04 -5.42 -12.86
N ASN A 133 5.82 -6.01 -14.04
CA ASN A 133 5.07 -7.27 -14.20
C ASN A 133 3.66 -7.24 -13.60
N VAL A 134 2.95 -6.11 -13.77
CA VAL A 134 1.58 -5.97 -13.26
C VAL A 134 0.65 -6.93 -13.99
N GLN A 135 -0.07 -7.76 -13.23
CA GLN A 135 -1.10 -8.65 -13.74
C GLN A 135 -2.45 -8.17 -13.21
N VAL A 136 -3.37 -7.88 -14.13
CA VAL A 136 -4.73 -7.44 -13.78
C VAL A 136 -5.65 -8.66 -13.80
N ASN A 137 -6.41 -8.84 -12.72
CA ASN A 137 -7.34 -9.96 -12.52
C ASN A 137 -6.74 -11.37 -12.72
N PRO A 138 -5.56 -11.68 -12.13
CA PRO A 138 -5.04 -13.04 -12.16
C PRO A 138 -5.90 -13.97 -11.27
N SER A 139 -5.87 -15.27 -11.55
CA SER A 139 -6.44 -16.26 -10.64
C SER A 139 -5.61 -16.32 -9.35
N MET A 140 -6.24 -16.07 -8.20
CA MET A 140 -5.59 -16.10 -6.89
C MET A 140 -6.06 -17.31 -6.07
N SER A 141 -5.18 -17.85 -5.24
CA SER A 141 -5.53 -18.94 -4.32
C SER A 141 -6.35 -18.40 -3.14
N ALA A 142 -7.27 -19.21 -2.60
CA ALA A 142 -8.09 -18.82 -1.45
C ALA A 142 -7.29 -18.50 -0.16
N GLY A 143 -6.00 -18.84 -0.13
CA GLY A 143 -5.09 -18.62 1.00
C GLY A 143 -4.19 -17.39 0.88
N THR A 144 -4.20 -16.67 -0.25
CA THR A 144 -3.22 -15.60 -0.52
C THR A 144 -3.21 -14.50 0.55
N PHE A 145 -4.37 -14.17 1.12
CA PHE A 145 -4.52 -13.11 2.11
C PHE A 145 -4.70 -13.62 3.54
N GLN A 146 -4.54 -14.92 3.77
CA GLN A 146 -4.56 -15.47 5.12
C GLN A 146 -3.18 -15.32 5.75
N PHE A 147 -3.12 -14.69 6.93
CA PHE A 147 -1.88 -14.58 7.69
C PHE A 147 -1.95 -15.42 8.95
N LYS A 148 -0.93 -16.26 9.14
CA LYS A 148 -0.69 -17.00 10.39
C LYS A 148 0.64 -16.52 10.98
N PRO A 149 0.65 -15.97 12.21
CA PRO A 149 1.87 -15.63 12.90
C PRO A 149 2.85 -16.82 12.94
N PRO A 150 4.13 -16.61 12.59
CA PRO A 150 5.16 -17.65 12.73
C PRO A 150 5.29 -18.14 14.17
N ALA A 151 5.72 -19.39 14.33
CA ALA A 151 5.92 -19.96 15.66
C ALA A 151 6.98 -19.15 16.44
N GLY A 152 6.64 -18.78 17.67
CA GLY A 152 7.53 -18.01 18.55
C GLY A 152 7.65 -16.52 18.22
N ALA A 153 6.87 -16.00 17.26
CA ALA A 153 6.80 -14.56 17.01
C ALA A 153 6.10 -13.84 18.18
N ASP A 154 6.62 -12.67 18.55
CA ASP A 154 5.96 -11.79 19.53
C ASP A 154 4.75 -11.12 18.88
N VAL A 155 3.55 -11.33 19.43
CA VAL A 155 2.30 -10.82 18.85
C VAL A 155 1.75 -9.68 19.68
N VAL A 156 1.87 -8.47 19.16
CA VAL A 156 1.34 -7.25 19.76
C VAL A 156 -0.02 -6.90 19.14
N ARG A 157 -1.00 -6.63 20.00
CA ARG A 157 -2.35 -6.20 19.58
C ARG A 157 -2.53 -4.72 19.88
N GLN A 158 -2.98 -3.95 18.90
CA GLN A 158 -3.31 -2.53 19.04
C GLN A 158 -4.71 -2.23 18.53
#